data_AF-A0A9Y2L3C2-F1
#
_entry.id   AF-A0A9Y2L3C2-F1
#
_cell.length_a   1.000
_cell.length_b   1.000
_cell.length_c   1.000
_cell.angle_alpha   90.00
_cell.angle_beta   90.00
_cell.angle_gamma   90.00
#
_symmetry.space_group_name_H-M   'P 1'
#
loop_
_entity.id
_entity.type
_entity.pdbx_description
1 polymer ?
#
loop_
_entity_poly.entity_id
_entity_poly.type
_entity_poly.pdbx_seq_one_letter_code
_entity_poly.pdbx_strand_id
1 'polypeptide(L)'
;MKSFTEFHDEQQQLDEGIIRSGSVATFAARSASAGKKADQAYKRGLSSLSGPSDRDDLVEQLERINAALKSLLEGQLHQLQQARNHVALDTVGHLTNGKK
;
A
#
# COMPACT_ATOMS: atom_id res chain seq x y z
N MET A 1 11.03 45.32 -9.59
CA MET A 1 9.65 44.81 -9.39
C MET A 1 9.48 43.66 -10.36
N LYS A 2 9.01 42.50 -9.90
CA LYS A 2 8.67 41.39 -10.81
C LYS A 2 7.49 41.80 -11.70
N SER A 3 7.46 41.32 -12.93
CA SER A 3 6.31 41.45 -13.81
C SER A 3 5.15 40.58 -13.30
N PHE A 4 3.93 40.93 -13.69
CA PHE A 4 2.74 40.14 -13.36
C PHE A 4 2.83 38.70 -13.90
N THR A 5 3.45 38.52 -15.06
CA THR A 5 3.73 37.21 -15.67
C THR A 5 4.69 36.37 -14.84
N GLU A 6 5.82 36.94 -14.38
CA GLU A 6 6.77 36.22 -13.52
C GLU A 6 6.14 35.82 -12.18
N PHE A 7 5.28 36.67 -11.61
CA PHE A 7 4.55 36.32 -10.40
C PHE A 7 3.57 35.16 -10.65
N HIS A 8 2.82 35.19 -11.75
CA HIS A 8 1.85 34.15 -12.09
C HIS A 8 2.54 32.80 -12.36
N ASP A 9 3.68 32.80 -13.06
CA ASP A 9 4.43 31.58 -13.37
C ASP A 9 5.01 30.95 -12.08
N GLU A 10 5.52 31.75 -11.15
CA GLU A 10 5.97 31.28 -9.84
C GLU A 10 4.82 30.65 -9.04
N GLN A 11 3.63 31.24 -9.05
CA GLN A 11 2.46 30.68 -8.35
C GLN A 11 2.03 29.33 -8.95
N GLN A 12 2.00 29.20 -10.29
CA GLN A 12 1.69 27.91 -10.93
C GLN A 12 2.74 26.85 -10.59
N GLN A 13 4.02 27.21 -10.58
CA GLN A 13 5.11 26.28 -10.27
C GLN A 13 5.06 25.78 -8.83
N LEU A 14 4.69 26.67 -7.89
CA LEU A 14 4.47 26.33 -6.48
C LEU A 14 3.27 25.40 -6.31
N ASP A 15 2.14 25.70 -6.97
CA ASP A 15 0.92 24.90 -6.89
C ASP A 15 1.13 23.47 -7.46
N GLU A 16 1.78 23.37 -8.62
CA GLU A 16 2.19 22.07 -9.16
C GLU A 16 3.14 21.31 -8.21
N GLY A 17 4.05 22.01 -7.53
CA GLY A 17 4.96 21.44 -6.54
C GLY A 17 4.20 20.84 -5.34
N ILE A 18 3.19 21.54 -4.84
CA ILE A 18 2.34 21.09 -3.72
C ILE A 18 1.51 19.87 -4.15
N ILE A 19 0.86 19.90 -5.32
CA ILE A 19 0.06 18.79 -5.84
C ILE A 19 0.94 17.53 -6.03
N ARG A 20 2.14 17.70 -6.58
CA ARG A 20 3.12 16.61 -6.76
C ARG A 20 3.56 16.00 -5.42
N SER A 21 3.95 16.84 -4.46
CA SER A 21 4.36 16.40 -3.12
C SER A 21 3.24 15.67 -2.37
N GLY A 22 2.02 16.21 -2.43
CA GLY A 22 0.83 15.58 -1.84
C GLY A 22 0.52 14.22 -2.48
N SER A 23 0.72 14.08 -3.78
CA SER A 23 0.52 12.82 -4.51
C SER A 23 1.55 11.75 -4.08
N VAL A 24 2.84 12.11 -4.00
CA VAL A 24 3.92 11.24 -3.50
C VAL A 24 3.60 10.77 -2.07
N ALA A 25 3.30 11.71 -1.16
CA ALA A 25 2.97 11.39 0.22
C ALA A 25 1.75 10.44 0.32
N THR A 26 0.73 10.67 -0.52
CA THR A 26 -0.48 9.84 -0.55
C THR A 26 -0.19 8.40 -0.98
N PHE A 27 0.56 8.20 -2.08
CA PHE A 27 0.89 6.86 -2.56
C PHE A 27 1.83 6.12 -1.60
N ALA A 28 2.79 6.82 -0.99
CA ALA A 28 3.64 6.25 0.04
C ALA A 28 2.83 5.78 1.26
N ALA A 29 1.91 6.62 1.76
CA ALA A 29 1.04 6.26 2.89
C ALA A 29 0.13 5.06 2.58
N ARG A 30 -0.45 5.02 1.37
CA ARG A 30 -1.28 3.89 0.91
C ARG A 30 -0.47 2.61 0.77
N SER A 31 0.76 2.69 0.25
CA SER A 31 1.68 1.55 0.16
C SER A 31 2.00 1.00 1.55
N ALA A 32 2.40 1.85 2.49
CA ALA A 32 2.69 1.45 3.87
C ALA A 32 1.47 0.83 4.58
N SER A 33 0.28 1.42 4.40
CA SER A 33 -0.96 0.88 4.96
C SER A 33 -1.30 -0.51 4.41
N ALA A 34 -1.17 -0.69 3.10
CA ALA A 34 -1.41 -1.99 2.45
C ALA A 34 -0.41 -3.05 2.94
N GLY A 35 0.88 -2.71 3.09
CA GLY A 35 1.88 -3.62 3.65
C GLY A 35 1.57 -4.07 5.08
N LYS A 36 1.11 -3.14 5.95
CA LYS A 36 0.69 -3.49 7.32
C LYS A 36 -0.51 -4.44 7.33
N LYS A 37 -1.48 -4.23 6.43
CA LYS A 37 -2.65 -5.11 6.30
C LYS A 37 -2.25 -6.51 5.81
N ALA A 38 -1.31 -6.59 4.87
CA ALA A 38 -0.76 -7.86 4.40
C ALA A 38 -0.09 -8.64 5.55
N ASP A 39 0.81 -7.99 6.30
CA ASP A 39 1.48 -8.59 7.46
C ASP A 39 0.47 -9.09 8.51
N GLN A 40 -0.56 -8.29 8.81
CA GLN A 40 -1.60 -8.69 9.75
C GLN A 40 -2.38 -9.93 9.25
N ALA A 41 -2.76 -9.96 7.97
CA ALA A 41 -3.48 -11.10 7.38
C ALA A 41 -2.62 -12.37 7.41
N TYR A 42 -1.34 -12.28 7.08
CA TYR A 42 -0.43 -13.42 7.15
C TYR A 42 -0.25 -13.94 8.59
N LYS A 43 -0.13 -13.04 9.57
CA LYS A 43 -0.09 -13.40 11.00
C LYS A 43 -1.37 -14.12 11.45
N ARG A 44 -2.55 -13.68 11.01
CA ARG A 44 -3.81 -14.38 11.27
C ARG A 44 -3.83 -15.78 10.66
N GLY A 45 -3.34 -15.92 9.42
CA GLY A 45 -3.23 -17.23 8.76
C GLY A 45 -2.32 -18.19 9.52
N LEU A 46 -1.15 -17.72 9.95
CA LEU A 46 -0.22 -18.49 10.78
C LEU A 46 -0.85 -18.87 12.13
N SER A 47 -1.51 -17.91 12.79
CA SER A 47 -2.20 -18.14 14.05
C SER A 47 -3.31 -19.18 13.94
N SER A 48 -3.99 -19.23 12.78
CA SER A 48 -5.03 -20.22 12.50
C SER A 48 -4.41 -21.61 12.48
N LEU A 49 -3.24 -21.78 11.88
CA LEU A 49 -2.53 -23.06 11.82
C LEU A 49 -1.87 -23.48 13.13
N SER A 50 -1.54 -22.54 14.03
CA SER A 50 -0.86 -22.84 15.30
C SER A 50 -1.79 -23.32 16.43
N GLY A 51 -3.10 -23.44 16.19
CA GLY A 51 -4.04 -23.98 17.19
C GLY A 51 -3.73 -25.46 17.51
N PRO A 52 -3.96 -25.93 18.75
CA PRO A 52 -3.67 -27.30 19.17
C PRO A 52 -4.36 -28.31 18.24
N SER A 53 -3.59 -29.24 17.66
CA SER A 53 -4.04 -30.14 16.59
C SER A 53 -4.46 -31.54 17.06
N ASP A 54 -4.09 -31.93 18.28
CA ASP A 54 -4.16 -33.34 18.71
C ASP A 54 -5.59 -33.82 19.05
N ARG A 55 -6.58 -32.93 19.01
CA ARG A 55 -7.99 -33.25 19.33
C ARG A 55 -8.97 -32.92 18.22
N ASP A 56 -8.50 -32.35 17.12
CA ASP A 56 -9.41 -31.89 16.08
C ASP A 56 -9.87 -33.03 15.20
N ASP A 57 -11.18 -33.10 14.98
CA ASP A 57 -11.74 -33.99 13.97
C ASP A 57 -11.43 -33.50 12.54
N LEU A 58 -11.82 -34.27 11.53
CA LEU A 58 -11.54 -33.93 10.14
C LEU A 58 -12.19 -32.61 9.71
N VAL A 59 -13.36 -32.27 10.25
CA VAL A 59 -14.09 -31.04 9.92
C VAL A 59 -13.35 -29.84 10.50
N GLU A 60 -12.95 -29.92 11.77
CA GLU A 60 -12.18 -28.87 12.47
C GLU A 60 -10.82 -28.64 11.78
N GLN A 61 -10.17 -29.70 11.31
CA GLN A 61 -8.94 -29.58 10.49
C GLN A 61 -9.19 -28.85 9.17
N LEU A 62 -10.26 -29.19 8.44
CA LEU A 62 -10.63 -28.52 7.18
C LEU A 62 -10.98 -27.05 7.39
N GLU A 63 -11.71 -26.72 8.46
CA GLU A 63 -12.05 -25.34 8.79
C GLU A 63 -10.81 -24.50 9.09
N ARG A 64 -9.86 -25.04 9.85
CA ARG A 64 -8.58 -24.37 10.13
C ARG A 64 -7.76 -24.14 8.88
N ILE A 65 -7.66 -25.14 7.98
CA ILE A 65 -6.97 -24.97 6.69
C ILE A 65 -7.66 -23.90 5.85
N ASN A 66 -8.99 -23.93 5.76
CA ASN A 66 -9.76 -22.93 5.01
C ASN A 66 -9.58 -21.52 5.59
N ALA A 67 -9.57 -21.36 6.91
CA ALA A 67 -9.30 -20.08 7.57
C ALA A 67 -7.89 -19.56 7.27
N ALA A 68 -6.88 -20.44 7.28
CA ALA A 68 -5.52 -20.10 6.91
C ALA A 68 -5.42 -19.68 5.43
N LEU A 69 -6.05 -20.41 4.51
CA LEU A 69 -6.07 -20.09 3.08
C LEU A 69 -6.74 -18.74 2.80
N LYS A 70 -7.89 -18.46 3.43
CA LYS A 70 -8.56 -17.15 3.32
C LYS A 70 -7.63 -16.01 3.76
N SER A 71 -6.98 -16.17 4.89
CA SER A 71 -6.04 -15.17 5.44
C SER A 71 -4.82 -14.97 4.53
N LEU A 72 -4.29 -16.05 3.93
CA LEU A 72 -3.20 -15.99 2.95
C LEU A 72 -3.62 -15.21 1.70
N LEU A 73 -4.78 -15.52 1.13
CA LEU A 73 -5.30 -14.84 -0.06
C LEU A 73 -5.58 -13.34 0.21
N GLU A 74 -6.12 -13.00 1.39
CA GLU A 74 -6.31 -11.62 1.84
C GLU A 74 -4.95 -10.89 1.92
N GLY A 75 -3.94 -11.53 2.51
CA GLY A 75 -2.58 -10.99 2.59
C GLY A 75 -1.97 -10.73 1.21
N GLN A 76 -2.13 -11.67 0.27
CA GLN A 76 -1.67 -11.52 -1.11
C GLN A 76 -2.36 -10.36 -1.83
N LEU A 77 -3.67 -10.18 -1.63
CA LEU A 77 -4.41 -9.07 -2.20
C LEU A 77 -3.88 -7.71 -1.70
N HIS A 78 -3.58 -7.62 -0.41
CA HIS A 78 -2.97 -6.42 0.17
C HIS A 78 -1.53 -6.19 -0.31
N GLN A 79 -0.75 -7.25 -0.49
CA GLN A 79 0.59 -7.15 -1.06
C GLN A 79 0.56 -6.66 -2.51
N LEU A 80 -0.41 -7.13 -3.32
CA LEU A 80 -0.64 -6.60 -4.67
C LEU A 80 -1.01 -5.11 -4.63
N GLN A 81 -1.86 -4.68 -3.68
CA GLN A 81 -2.18 -3.25 -3.50
C GLN A 81 -0.95 -2.43 -3.12
N GLN A 82 -0.10 -2.95 -2.22
CA GLN A 82 1.17 -2.32 -1.86
C GLN A 82 2.07 -2.13 -3.09
N ALA A 83 2.26 -3.18 -3.88
CA ALA A 83 3.07 -3.12 -5.11
C ALA A 83 2.53 -2.08 -6.10
N ARG A 84 1.20 -2.03 -6.30
CA ARG A 84 0.56 -1.03 -7.16
C ARG A 84 0.77 0.41 -6.66
N ASN A 85 0.66 0.63 -5.35
CA ASN A 85 0.91 1.94 -4.76
C ASN A 85 2.39 2.33 -4.86
N HIS A 86 3.31 1.37 -4.80
CA HIS A 86 4.74 1.62 -4.99
C HIS A 86 5.06 2.02 -6.44
N VAL A 87 4.50 1.34 -7.43
CA VAL A 87 4.64 1.73 -8.84
C VAL A 87 4.08 3.14 -9.09
N ALA A 88 2.92 3.48 -8.49
CA ALA A 88 2.36 4.82 -8.58
C ALA A 88 3.26 5.87 -7.92
N LEU A 89 3.83 5.57 -6.76
CA LEU A 89 4.81 6.41 -6.07
C LEU A 89 6.04 6.66 -6.95
N ASP A 90 6.64 5.62 -7.53
CA ASP A 90 7.80 5.72 -8.40
C ASP A 90 7.49 6.54 -9.65
N THR A 91 6.33 6.29 -10.27
CA THR A 91 5.88 7.04 -11.45
C THR A 91 5.75 8.53 -11.14
N VAL A 92 5.07 8.88 -10.05
CA VAL A 92 4.93 10.28 -9.63
C VAL A 92 6.31 10.86 -9.29
N GLY A 93 7.15 10.16 -8.55
CA GLY A 93 8.50 10.60 -8.17
C GLY A 93 9.45 10.81 -9.37
N HIS A 94 9.36 9.99 -10.41
CA HIS A 94 10.10 10.21 -11.65
C HIS A 94 9.57 11.41 -12.43
N LEU A 95 8.25 11.57 -12.53
CA LEU A 95 7.62 12.76 -13.13
C LEU A 95 7.96 14.05 -12.36
N THR A 96 8.18 13.99 -11.04
CA THR A 96 8.62 15.15 -10.25
C THR A 96 10.09 15.50 -10.51
N ASN A 97 10.95 14.50 -10.72
CA ASN A 97 12.39 14.70 -10.87
C ASN A 97 12.84 15.00 -12.31
N GLY A 98 12.04 14.64 -13.33
CA GLY A 98 12.35 14.86 -14.75
C GLY A 98 12.10 16.27 -15.29
N LYS A 99 11.53 17.19 -14.49
CA LYS A 99 11.28 18.59 -14.88
C LYS A 99 12.27 19.61 -14.26
N LYS A 100 13.52 19.18 -14.00
CA LYS A 100 14.60 20.12 -13.65
C LYS A 100 15.18 20.77 -14.88
#